data_AF-A0A836PM53-F1
#
_entry.id   AF-A0A836PM53-F1
#
_cell.length_a   1.000
_cell.length_b   1.000
_cell.length_c   1.000
_cell.angle_alpha   90.00
_cell.angle_beta   90.00
_cell.angle_gamma   90.00
#
_symmetry.space_group_name_H-M   'P 1'
#
loop_
_entity.id
_entity.type
_entity.pdbx_description
1 polymer ?
#
loop_
_entity_poly.entity_id
_entity_poly.type
_entity_poly.pdbx_seq_one_letter_code
_entity_poly.pdbx_strand_id
1 'polypeptide(L)'
;MQRSFLRVFAMQLSRYAMYGVLFGFLFPLGAICLLLWSSGEWTFQQISLIHDQNTLLWIIDTAPIFLGVFAAFGGYQKDKLVRKSEDLNRLIDTANAPILGTDRGGRINEWNQMAEKISGFN
;
A
#
# COMPACT_ATOMS: atom_id res chain seq x y z
N MET A 1 17.05 22.71 6.38
CA MET A 1 17.05 21.38 5.75
C MET A 1 15.60 20.95 5.43
N GLN A 2 14.94 21.61 4.45
CA GLN A 2 13.46 21.60 4.38
C GLN A 2 12.89 21.40 2.95
N ARG A 3 13.64 20.75 2.05
CA ARG A 3 13.15 20.41 0.70
C ARG A 3 12.97 18.90 0.44
N SER A 4 13.26 18.03 1.41
CA SER A 4 13.21 16.57 1.24
C SER A 4 11.89 15.91 1.67
N PHE A 5 11.14 16.52 2.60
CA PHE A 5 10.01 15.87 3.26
C PHE A 5 8.78 15.63 2.36
N LEU A 6 8.52 16.52 1.39
CA LEU A 6 7.35 16.41 0.50
C LEU A 6 7.52 15.35 -0.59
N ARG A 7 8.77 15.00 -1.00
CA ARG A 7 9.01 13.97 -2.02
C ARG A 7 8.73 12.56 -1.50
N VAL A 8 8.95 12.31 -0.21
CA VAL A 8 8.66 11.01 0.42
C VAL A 8 7.14 10.76 0.48
N PHE A 9 6.34 11.82 0.63
CA PHE A 9 4.88 11.71 0.75
C PHE A 9 4.14 11.42 -0.55
N ALA A 10 4.56 12.01 -1.67
CA ALA A 10 4.00 11.64 -2.98
C ALA A 10 4.40 10.22 -3.41
N MET A 11 5.51 9.70 -2.89
CA MET A 11 6.04 8.39 -3.29
C MET A 11 5.21 7.21 -2.79
N GLN A 12 4.61 7.24 -1.59
CA GLN A 12 3.90 6.05 -1.07
C GLN A 12 2.53 5.83 -1.72
N LEU A 13 1.70 6.87 -1.81
CA LEU A 13 0.40 6.80 -2.51
C LEU A 13 0.56 6.41 -3.99
N SER A 14 1.57 6.98 -4.65
CA SER A 14 1.90 6.67 -6.05
C SER A 14 2.33 5.21 -6.22
N ARG A 15 3.13 4.64 -5.30
CA ARG A 15 3.59 3.25 -5.37
C ARG A 15 2.43 2.26 -5.25
N TYR A 16 1.55 2.43 -4.26
CA TYR A 16 0.40 1.54 -4.09
C TYR A 16 -0.56 1.60 -5.28
N ALA A 17 -0.86 2.80 -5.78
CA ALA A 17 -1.66 2.97 -6.99
C ALA A 17 -1.02 2.28 -8.20
N MET A 18 0.29 2.46 -8.40
CA MET A 18 1.05 1.85 -9.50
C MET A 18 1.03 0.32 -9.42
N TYR A 19 1.19 -0.26 -8.22
CA TYR A 19 1.08 -1.72 -8.04
C TYR A 19 -0.34 -2.22 -8.36
N GLY A 20 -1.38 -1.47 -7.96
CA GLY A 20 -2.77 -1.79 -8.30
C GLY A 20 -3.03 -1.79 -9.81
N VAL A 21 -2.52 -0.78 -10.52
CA VAL A 21 -2.61 -0.69 -11.99
C VAL A 21 -1.88 -1.85 -12.67
N LEU A 22 -0.63 -2.12 -12.27
CA LEU A 22 0.17 -3.23 -12.81
C LEU A 22 -0.51 -4.58 -12.60
N PHE A 23 -1.05 -4.82 -11.40
CA PHE A 23 -1.81 -6.03 -11.10
C PHE A 23 -3.10 -6.10 -11.93
N GLY A 24 -3.81 -4.98 -12.11
CA GLY A 24 -5.04 -4.95 -12.89
C GLY A 24 -4.84 -5.26 -14.38
N PHE A 25 -3.66 -4.98 -14.95
CA PHE A 25 -3.35 -5.38 -16.33
C PHE A 25 -3.27 -6.90 -16.54
N LEU A 26 -3.13 -7.69 -15.46
CA LEU A 26 -3.19 -9.14 -15.56
C LEU A 26 -4.57 -9.65 -16.02
N PHE A 27 -5.64 -8.88 -15.80
CA PHE A 27 -6.99 -9.32 -16.13
C PHE A 27 -7.25 -9.25 -17.64
N PRO A 28 -7.05 -8.11 -18.35
CA PRO A 28 -7.18 -8.07 -19.81
C PRO A 28 -6.21 -9.03 -20.51
N LEU A 29 -4.94 -9.04 -20.07
CA LEU A 29 -3.93 -9.94 -20.64
C LEU A 29 -4.28 -11.41 -20.43
N GLY A 30 -4.70 -11.77 -19.23
CA GLY A 30 -5.13 -13.13 -18.90
C GLY A 30 -6.35 -13.55 -19.72
N ALA A 31 -7.35 -12.69 -19.86
CA ALA A 31 -8.54 -12.96 -20.66
C ALA A 31 -8.20 -13.16 -22.14
N ILE A 32 -7.38 -12.28 -22.73
CA ILE A 32 -6.91 -12.42 -24.11
C ILE A 32 -6.13 -13.71 -24.30
N CYS A 33 -5.18 -14.03 -23.41
CA CYS A 33 -4.39 -15.26 -23.48
C CYS A 33 -5.27 -16.52 -23.42
N LEU A 34 -6.23 -16.58 -22.48
CA LEU A 34 -7.13 -17.72 -22.35
C LEU A 34 -8.05 -17.89 -23.56
N LEU A 35 -8.58 -16.80 -24.10
CA LEU A 35 -9.48 -16.83 -25.25
C LEU A 35 -8.73 -17.15 -26.55
N LEU A 36 -7.51 -16.64 -26.74
CA LEU A 36 -6.64 -17.03 -27.84
C LEU A 36 -6.29 -18.52 -27.76
N TRP A 37 -5.92 -19.01 -26.57
CA TRP A 37 -5.68 -20.43 -26.33
C TRP A 37 -6.89 -21.30 -26.70
N SER A 38 -8.09 -20.89 -26.28
CA SER A 38 -9.33 -21.60 -26.60
C SER A 38 -9.67 -21.56 -28.09
N SER A 39 -9.34 -20.48 -28.79
CA SER A 39 -9.62 -20.33 -30.22
C SER A 39 -8.60 -21.02 -31.13
N GLY A 40 -7.39 -21.31 -30.63
CA GLY A 40 -6.30 -21.91 -31.39
C GLY A 40 -5.61 -20.96 -32.38
N GLU A 41 -6.13 -19.74 -32.56
CA GLU A 41 -5.61 -18.74 -33.49
C GLU A 41 -4.96 -17.58 -32.74
N TRP A 42 -3.67 -17.35 -33.02
CA TRP A 42 -2.88 -16.28 -32.40
C TRP A 42 -2.66 -15.15 -33.40
N THR A 43 -3.75 -14.53 -33.86
CA THR A 43 -3.70 -13.43 -34.83
C THR A 43 -4.26 -12.14 -34.25
N PHE A 44 -3.77 -10.99 -34.72
CA PHE A 44 -4.29 -9.68 -34.31
C PHE A 44 -5.78 -9.50 -34.65
N GLN A 45 -6.23 -10.11 -35.77
CA GLN A 45 -7.61 -10.07 -36.18
C GLN A 45 -8.52 -10.83 -35.20
N GLN A 46 -8.03 -11.96 -34.67
CA GLN A 46 -8.73 -12.72 -33.66
C GLN A 46 -8.87 -11.96 -32.34
N ILE A 47 -7.85 -11.17 -31.94
CA ILE A 47 -7.93 -10.32 -30.75
C ILE A 47 -9.05 -9.29 -30.87
N SER A 48 -9.21 -8.66 -32.05
CA SER A 48 -10.30 -7.71 -32.29
C SER A 48 -11.67 -8.40 -32.22
N LEU A 49 -11.80 -9.55 -32.88
CA LEU A 49 -13.04 -10.34 -32.87
C LEU A 49 -13.44 -10.76 -31.45
N ILE A 50 -12.46 -11.14 -30.63
CA ILE A 50 -12.69 -11.49 -29.23
C ILE A 50 -13.30 -10.31 -28.45
N HIS A 51 -12.84 -9.07 -28.66
CA HIS A 51 -13.39 -7.89 -27.97
C HIS A 51 -14.76 -7.45 -28.50
N ASP A 52 -15.00 -7.59 -29.81
CA ASP A 52 -16.28 -7.23 -30.41
C ASP A 52 -17.40 -8.21 -30.03
N GLN A 53 -17.07 -9.50 -29.91
CA GLN A 53 -18.04 -10.55 -29.59
C GLN A 53 -18.30 -10.70 -28.09
N ASN A 54 -17.38 -10.28 -27.22
CA ASN A 54 -17.50 -10.45 -25.78
C ASN A 54 -17.63 -9.10 -25.07
N THR A 55 -18.87 -8.62 -24.93
CA THR A 55 -19.17 -7.41 -24.15
C THR A 55 -18.65 -7.47 -22.71
N LEU A 56 -18.48 -8.67 -22.12
CA LEU A 56 -17.89 -8.83 -20.80
C LEU A 56 -16.43 -8.33 -20.70
N LEU A 57 -15.66 -8.41 -21.79
CA LEU A 57 -14.27 -7.96 -21.80
C LEU A 57 -14.15 -6.46 -21.54
N TRP A 58 -15.14 -5.67 -21.96
CA TRP A 58 -15.18 -4.24 -21.68
C TRP A 58 -15.19 -3.92 -20.18
N ILE A 59 -15.79 -4.78 -19.35
CA ILE A 59 -15.73 -4.64 -17.89
C ILE A 59 -14.32 -4.97 -17.40
N ILE A 60 -13.74 -6.06 -17.90
CA ILE A 60 -12.41 -6.56 -17.53
C ILE A 60 -11.31 -5.54 -17.91
N ASP A 61 -11.44 -4.84 -19.02
CA ASP A 61 -10.51 -3.82 -19.50
C ASP A 61 -10.39 -2.62 -18.55
N THR A 62 -11.40 -2.39 -17.72
CA THR A 62 -11.38 -1.31 -16.71
C THR A 62 -10.69 -1.69 -15.40
N ALA A 63 -10.34 -2.97 -15.21
CA ALA A 63 -9.72 -3.48 -13.99
C ALA A 63 -8.44 -2.72 -13.55
N PRO A 64 -7.52 -2.30 -14.45
CA PRO A 64 -6.35 -1.50 -14.07
C PRO A 64 -6.69 -0.21 -13.32
N ILE A 65 -7.74 0.48 -13.76
CA ILE A 65 -8.18 1.75 -13.15
C ILE A 65 -8.81 1.48 -11.78
N PHE A 66 -9.71 0.51 -11.71
CA PHE A 66 -10.41 0.16 -10.48
C PHE A 66 -9.41 -0.25 -9.39
N LEU A 67 -8.53 -1.21 -9.69
CA LEU A 67 -7.52 -1.68 -8.74
C LEU A 67 -6.50 -0.59 -8.40
N GLY A 68 -6.14 0.28 -9.34
CA GLY A 68 -5.30 1.44 -9.09
C GLY A 68 -5.88 2.38 -8.04
N VAL A 69 -7.16 2.74 -8.17
CA VAL A 69 -7.87 3.62 -7.20
C VAL A 69 -8.04 2.93 -5.85
N PHE A 70 -8.44 1.66 -5.83
CA PHE A 70 -8.60 0.90 -4.58
C PHE A 70 -7.28 0.73 -3.83
N ALA A 71 -6.19 0.40 -4.53
CA ALA A 71 -4.88 0.29 -3.93
C ALA A 71 -4.37 1.65 -3.43
N ALA A 72 -4.64 2.75 -4.15
CA ALA A 72 -4.34 4.10 -3.68
C ALA A 72 -5.06 4.42 -2.37
N PHE A 73 -6.36 4.11 -2.27
CA PHE A 73 -7.13 4.31 -1.05
C PHE A 73 -6.57 3.48 0.12
N GLY A 74 -6.25 2.21 -0.11
CA GLY A 74 -5.62 1.37 0.90
C GLY A 74 -4.26 1.90 1.38
N GLY A 75 -3.43 2.38 0.44
CA GLY A 75 -2.15 3.02 0.75
C GLY A 75 -2.31 4.28 1.59
N TYR A 76 -3.27 5.15 1.25
CA TYR A 76 -3.57 6.37 2.01
C TYR A 76 -3.91 6.09 3.47
N GLN A 77 -4.74 5.07 3.72
CA GLN A 77 -5.17 4.71 5.07
C GLN A 77 -4.00 4.17 5.90
N LYS A 78 -3.11 3.38 5.28
CA LYS A 78 -1.90 2.88 5.93
C LYS A 78 -0.96 4.01 6.32
N ASP A 79 -0.71 4.97 5.42
CA ASP A 79 0.11 6.15 5.71
C ASP A 79 -0.44 6.94 6.89
N LYS A 80 -1.77 7.12 6.95
CA LYS A 80 -2.43 7.84 8.05
C LYS A 80 -2.25 7.12 9.39
N LEU A 81 -2.33 5.79 9.41
CA LEU A 81 -2.11 4.99 10.61
C LEU A 81 -0.66 5.07 11.08
N VAL A 82 0.30 4.95 10.17
CA VAL A 82 1.74 5.06 10.50
C VAL A 82 2.05 6.42 11.10
N ARG A 83 1.56 7.52 10.50
CA ARG A 83 1.74 8.86 11.07
C ARG A 83 1.18 8.98 12.48
N LYS A 84 -0.04 8.48 12.71
CA LYS A 84 -0.66 8.53 14.03
C LYS A 84 0.15 7.75 15.07
N SER A 85 0.71 6.61 14.67
CA SER A 85 1.61 5.80 15.51
C SER A 85 2.90 6.55 15.84
N GLU A 86 3.54 7.17 14.85
CA GLU A 86 4.75 7.99 15.05
C GLU A 86 4.49 9.21 15.95
N ASP A 87 3.37 9.90 15.74
CA ASP A 87 2.98 11.04 16.57
C ASP A 87 2.73 10.63 18.03
N LEU A 88 2.07 9.49 18.26
CA LEU A 88 1.87 8.95 19.60
C LEU A 88 3.19 8.59 20.28
N ASN A 89 4.09 7.92 19.56
CA ASN A 89 5.42 7.57 20.09
C ASN A 89 6.22 8.82 20.44
N ARG A 90 6.17 9.88 19.61
CA ARG A 90 6.83 11.16 19.91
C ARG A 90 6.27 11.82 21.18
N LEU A 91 4.97 11.76 21.41
CA LEU A 91 4.36 12.28 22.63
C LEU A 91 4.84 11.52 23.88
N ILE A 92 4.99 10.19 23.77
CA ILE A 92 5.53 9.35 24.86
C ILE A 92 7.01 9.68 25.12
N ASP A 93 7.81 9.77 24.06
CA ASP A 93 9.26 10.06 24.15
C ASP A 93 9.56 11.44 24.73
N THR A 94 8.75 12.44 24.40
CA THR A 94 8.94 13.83 24.83
C THR A 94 8.25 14.17 26.15
N ALA A 95 7.57 13.20 26.78
CA ALA A 95 6.96 13.40 28.08
C ALA A 95 8.02 13.75 29.14
N ASN A 96 7.72 14.74 29.97
CA ASN A 96 8.61 15.23 31.03
C ASN A 96 8.64 14.33 32.28
N ALA A 97 7.89 13.23 32.28
CA ALA A 97 7.88 12.22 33.33
C ALA A 97 8.44 10.89 32.81
N PRO A 98 9.13 10.09 33.66
CA PRO A 98 9.57 8.75 33.28
C PRO A 98 8.35 7.85 33.02
N ILE A 99 8.29 7.23 31.85
CA ILE A 99 7.25 6.27 31.46
C ILE A 99 7.90 4.88 31.32
N LEU A 100 7.30 3.87 31.95
CA LEU A 100 7.71 2.47 31.88
C LEU A 100 6.48 1.62 31.52
N GLY A 101 6.62 0.77 30.49
CA GLY A 101 5.64 -0.24 30.11
C GLY A 101 6.07 -1.62 30.61
N THR A 102 5.11 -2.43 31.07
CA THR A 102 5.34 -3.80 31.52
C THR A 102 4.49 -4.81 30.75
N ASP A 103 5.02 -6.03 30.58
CA ASP A 103 4.26 -7.16 30.04
C ASP A 103 3.34 -7.79 31.10
N ARG A 104 2.60 -8.85 30.71
CA ARG A 104 1.72 -9.61 31.62
C ARG A 104 2.45 -10.28 32.79
N GLY A 105 3.76 -10.44 32.69
CA GLY A 105 4.61 -10.99 33.75
C GLY A 105 5.25 -9.90 34.63
N GLY A 106 4.91 -8.63 34.43
CA GLY A 106 5.45 -7.50 35.19
C GLY A 106 6.88 -7.11 34.78
N ARG A 107 7.40 -7.64 33.68
CA ARG A 107 8.74 -7.28 33.18
C ARG A 107 8.66 -6.02 32.34
N ILE A 108 9.56 -5.07 32.58
CA ILE A 108 9.66 -3.84 31.79
C ILE A 108 10.10 -4.19 30.36
N ASN A 109 9.38 -3.69 29.37
CA ASN A 109 9.65 -3.92 27.95
C ASN A 109 9.68 -2.64 27.10
N GLU A 110 9.19 -1.52 27.63
CA GLU A 110 9.14 -0.23 26.97
C GLU A 110 9.50 0.87 27.96
N TRP A 111 10.23 1.89 27.53
CA TRP A 111 10.57 3.07 28.33
C TRP A 111 10.79 4.28 27.42
N ASN A 112 10.61 5.49 27.96
CA ASN A 112 10.85 6.74 27.23
C ASN A 112 12.21 7.38 27.58
N GLN A 113 12.61 8.42 26.84
CA GLN A 113 13.89 9.13 27.03
C GLN A 113 14.06 9.71 28.45
N MET A 114 12.98 10.13 29.10
CA MET A 114 13.08 10.65 30.46
C MET A 114 13.41 9.56 31.48
N ALA A 115 12.93 8.33 31.27
CA ALA A 115 13.27 7.17 32.10
C ALA A 115 14.76 6.79 31.96
N GLU A 116 15.31 6.79 30.75
CA GLU A 116 16.76 6.60 30.50
C GLU A 116 17.57 7.67 31.23
N LYS A 117 17.18 8.94 31.05
CA LYS A 117 17.88 10.09 31.62
C LYS A 117 17.91 10.10 33.16
N ILE A 118 16.80 9.73 33.82
CA ILE A 118 16.73 9.71 35.29
C ILE A 118 17.45 8.49 35.85
N SER A 119 17.29 7.33 35.22
CA SER A 119 17.84 6.07 35.72
C SER A 119 19.34 5.93 35.44
N GLY A 120 19.85 6.60 34.39
CA GLY A 120 21.23 6.51 33.94
C GLY A 120 21.55 5.23 33.16
N PHE A 121 20.55 4.43 32.82
CA PHE A 121 20.68 3.21 32.01
C PHE A 121 20.21 3.47 30.58
N ASN A 122 21.02 3.04 29.60
CA ASN A 122 20.72 3.03 28.15
C ASN A 122 20.75 1.61 27.62
#